data_AF-A0A956AF12-F1
#
_entry.id   AF-A0A956AF12-F1
#
_cell.length_a   1.000
_cell.length_b   1.000
_cell.length_c   1.000
_cell.angle_alpha   90.00
_cell.angle_beta   90.00
_cell.angle_gamma   90.00
#
_symmetry.space_group_name_H-M   'P 1'
#
loop_
_entity.id
_entity.type
_entity.pdbx_description
1 polymer ?
#
loop_
_entity_poly.entity_id
_entity_poly.type
_entity_poly.pdbx_seq_one_letter_code
_entity_poly.pdbx_strand_id
1 'polypeptide(L)'
;MRAALLLALAPVVGCGDALVERGYRGVPLHTFEGQITTVEGDGTFEHPLRASVFWSPSGETTIDGRLVEQPAIAVTVRFPATFQINVFEPPAEVAWDDPGAAYRLGLILLYEDVNEDGQFQLSELRGGARNQGLLYLPRALDAARSPTGSALAAGFQSQRLPLPCDLELEDEVAAGDTCGVPLGASCRGDGDCGAGGLCLLRDRYSTWPGGYCVLPAGGCAPVGGVLERTEANGGAAADYYLLGCDDADDCRVGEGYFCENQRRCVPGEPASLEIRPDLAAVISPACLPPDGEDDHGDEDDL
;
A
#
# COMPACT_ATOMS: atom_id res chain seq x y z
N MET A 1 77.97 -12.25 19.55
CA MET A 1 76.57 -12.69 19.51
C MET A 1 75.71 -11.50 19.09
N ARG A 2 75.18 -11.52 17.86
CA ARG A 2 74.21 -10.54 17.36
C ARG A 2 73.11 -11.35 16.66
N ALA A 3 71.96 -11.46 17.31
CA ALA A 3 70.77 -12.07 16.74
C ALA A 3 70.01 -11.01 15.94
N ALA A 4 69.95 -11.18 14.62
CA ALA A 4 69.15 -10.35 13.74
C ALA A 4 67.74 -10.97 13.68
N LEU A 5 66.78 -10.27 14.28
CA LEU A 5 65.36 -10.61 14.25
C LEU A 5 64.79 -10.14 12.90
N LEU A 6 64.47 -11.07 11.99
CA LEU A 6 63.77 -10.80 10.74
C LEU A 6 62.26 -10.64 11.05
N LEU A 7 61.76 -9.40 10.97
CA LEU A 7 60.34 -9.09 11.00
C LEU A 7 59.70 -9.51 9.67
N ALA A 8 58.76 -10.45 9.71
CA ALA A 8 57.90 -10.78 8.58
C ALA A 8 56.80 -9.71 8.44
N LEU A 9 56.82 -8.96 7.33
CA LEU A 9 55.70 -8.11 6.91
C LEU A 9 54.66 -9.00 6.20
N ALA A 10 53.52 -9.22 6.84
CA ALA A 10 52.34 -9.79 6.21
C ALA A 10 51.57 -8.66 5.47
N PRO A 11 51.30 -8.79 4.16
CA PRO A 11 50.41 -7.86 3.48
C PRO A 11 48.97 -8.20 3.86
N VAL A 12 48.33 -7.32 4.63
CA VAL A 12 46.88 -7.33 4.81
C VAL A 12 46.26 -6.86 3.50
N VAL A 13 45.79 -7.80 2.68
CA VAL A 13 44.89 -7.50 1.56
C VAL A 13 43.52 -7.20 2.15
N GLY A 14 43.33 -5.95 2.58
CA GLY A 14 42.02 -5.40 2.87
C GLY A 14 41.35 -4.99 1.58
N CYS A 15 40.63 -5.91 0.93
CA CYS A 15 39.61 -5.54 -0.05
C CYS A 15 38.38 -5.09 0.74
N GLY A 16 38.31 -3.80 1.01
CA GLY A 16 37.17 -3.13 1.58
C GLY A 16 37.33 -1.65 1.28
N ASP A 17 36.79 -1.22 0.14
CA ASP A 17 36.72 0.20 -0.17
C ASP A 17 36.05 0.93 0.98
N ALA A 18 36.78 1.85 1.59
CA ALA A 18 36.24 2.77 2.56
C ALA A 18 35.36 3.79 1.82
N LEU A 19 34.10 3.44 1.57
CA LEU A 19 33.06 4.41 1.27
C LEU A 19 32.66 5.11 2.59
N VAL A 20 33.59 5.94 3.09
CA VAL A 20 33.32 6.95 4.12
C VAL A 20 32.85 8.22 3.42
N GLU A 21 31.69 8.12 2.78
CA GLU A 21 30.84 9.29 2.58
C GLU A 21 29.71 9.22 3.60
N ARG A 22 29.36 10.38 4.19
CA ARG A 22 28.31 10.54 5.21
C ARG A 22 26.90 10.27 4.66
N GLY A 23 26.69 9.14 4.00
CA GLY A 23 25.47 8.81 3.26
C GLY A 23 25.09 7.33 3.30
N TYR A 24 25.96 6.42 3.72
CA TYR A 24 25.57 5.01 3.90
C TYR A 24 24.84 4.81 5.24
N ARG A 25 23.52 4.61 5.17
CA ARG A 25 22.67 4.34 6.34
C ARG A 25 22.45 2.85 6.61
N GLY A 26 23.12 1.97 5.86
CA GLY A 26 22.90 0.53 5.92
C GLY A 26 22.01 0.02 4.80
N VAL A 27 21.57 -1.24 4.93
CA VAL A 27 20.58 -1.85 4.04
C VAL A 27 19.19 -1.38 4.49
N PRO A 28 18.34 -0.84 3.60
CA PRO A 28 16.99 -0.44 3.98
C PRO A 28 16.18 -1.66 4.46
N LEU A 29 15.37 -1.45 5.50
CA LEU A 29 14.40 -2.42 5.99
C LEU A 29 13.22 -2.58 5.03
N HIS A 30 12.91 -1.51 4.29
CA HIS A 30 11.90 -1.52 3.25
C HIS A 30 12.23 -0.49 2.18
N THR A 31 11.91 -0.81 0.93
CA THR A 31 12.01 0.13 -0.20
C THR A 31 10.67 0.18 -0.88
N PHE A 32 10.22 1.39 -1.16
CA PHE A 32 8.95 1.67 -1.76
C PHE A 32 9.16 2.55 -2.99
N GLU A 33 8.60 2.16 -4.13
CA GLU A 33 8.72 2.89 -5.38
C GLU A 33 7.35 3.27 -5.91
N GLY A 34 7.30 4.43 -6.54
CA GLY A 34 6.06 4.94 -7.09
C GLY A 34 6.27 6.00 -8.14
N GLN A 35 5.16 6.54 -8.62
CA GLN A 35 5.09 7.62 -9.58
C GLN A 35 4.30 8.76 -8.99
N ILE A 36 4.70 9.99 -9.33
CA ILE A 36 3.91 11.16 -8.98
C ILE A 36 3.13 11.61 -10.19
N THR A 37 1.81 11.69 -10.02
CA THR A 37 0.87 12.15 -11.02
C THR A 37 0.30 13.50 -10.59
N THR A 38 0.04 14.37 -11.56
CA THR A 38 -0.65 15.64 -11.33
C THR A 38 -2.09 15.46 -11.81
N VAL A 39 -3.05 15.75 -10.94
CA VAL A 39 -4.47 15.80 -11.31
C VAL A 39 -4.83 17.20 -11.80
N GLU A 40 -4.15 18.23 -11.28
CA GLU A 40 -4.32 19.64 -11.65
C GLU A 40 -2.95 20.37 -11.69
N GLY A 41 -2.78 21.28 -12.68
CA GLY A 41 -1.59 22.11 -12.84
C GLY A 41 -0.49 21.51 -13.73
N ASP A 42 0.51 22.32 -14.08
CA ASP A 42 1.65 21.94 -14.93
C ASP A 42 2.76 21.20 -14.17
N GLY A 43 2.54 20.90 -12.88
CA GLY A 43 3.53 20.22 -12.02
C GLY A 43 4.76 21.09 -11.71
N THR A 44 4.65 22.42 -11.86
CA THR A 44 5.70 23.34 -11.45
C THR A 44 5.54 23.71 -9.98
N PHE A 45 6.66 23.66 -9.26
CA PHE A 45 6.77 23.99 -7.84
C PHE A 45 7.91 24.99 -7.68
N GLU A 46 7.72 25.97 -6.80
CA GLU A 46 8.74 27.01 -6.56
C GLU A 46 9.86 26.46 -5.68
N HIS A 47 9.54 25.48 -4.82
CA HIS A 47 10.47 24.85 -3.89
C HIS A 47 10.59 23.34 -4.12
N PRO A 48 11.62 22.69 -3.55
CA PRO A 48 11.78 21.24 -3.65
C PRO A 48 10.58 20.49 -3.06
N LEU A 49 10.03 19.57 -3.86
CA LEU A 49 9.06 18.61 -3.35
C LEU A 49 9.75 17.43 -2.68
N ARG A 50 9.17 17.01 -1.56
CA ARG A 50 9.64 15.90 -0.73
C ARG A 50 8.49 14.92 -0.50
N ALA A 51 8.75 13.65 -0.74
CA ALA A 51 7.86 12.56 -0.38
C ALA A 51 8.36 11.89 0.90
N SER A 52 7.47 11.64 1.86
CA SER A 52 7.82 10.99 3.13
C SER A 52 6.72 10.08 3.65
N VAL A 53 7.07 9.18 4.56
CA VAL A 53 6.10 8.35 5.30
C VAL A 53 5.78 9.07 6.60
N PHE A 54 4.50 9.16 6.91
CA PHE A 54 3.94 9.80 8.09
C PHE A 54 3.15 8.79 8.88
N TRP A 55 3.63 8.46 10.08
CA TRP A 55 2.97 7.50 10.94
C TRP A 55 1.81 8.16 11.64
N SER A 56 0.65 7.52 11.53
CA SER A 56 -0.56 7.88 12.27
C SER A 56 -0.51 7.28 13.67
N PRO A 57 -0.43 8.10 14.73
CA PRO A 57 -0.42 7.59 16.10
C PRO A 57 -1.74 6.91 16.49
N SER A 58 -2.87 7.37 15.93
CA SER A 58 -4.21 6.82 16.14
C SER A 58 -4.50 5.57 15.31
N GLY A 59 -3.71 5.33 14.26
CA GLY A 59 -3.98 4.28 13.27
C GLY A 59 -5.01 4.68 12.20
N GLU A 60 -5.52 5.91 12.23
CA GLU A 60 -6.45 6.45 11.23
C GLU A 60 -5.70 7.10 10.06
N THR A 61 -6.37 7.37 8.94
CA THR A 61 -5.79 8.08 7.78
C THR A 61 -5.99 9.59 7.84
N THR A 62 -6.51 10.12 8.95
CA THR A 62 -6.70 11.55 9.18
C THR A 62 -5.37 12.30 9.06
N ILE A 63 -5.34 13.31 8.19
CA ILE A 63 -4.16 14.17 8.04
C ILE A 63 -4.28 15.36 9.00
N ASP A 64 -3.52 15.33 10.08
CA ASP A 64 -3.46 16.40 11.07
C ASP A 64 -2.03 16.66 11.58
N GLY A 65 -1.91 17.57 12.54
CA GLY A 65 -0.61 17.92 13.15
C GLY A 65 -0.02 16.86 14.09
N ARG A 66 -0.67 15.70 14.25
CA ARG A 66 -0.21 14.59 15.12
C ARG A 66 0.57 13.55 14.33
N LEU A 67 0.51 13.59 13.00
CA LEU A 67 1.32 12.72 12.14
C LEU A 67 2.81 12.89 12.46
N VAL A 68 3.49 11.76 12.62
CA VAL A 68 4.92 11.72 12.89
C VAL A 68 5.66 11.38 11.61
N GLU A 69 6.40 12.34 11.05
CA GLU A 69 7.26 12.10 9.90
C GLU A 69 8.33 11.05 10.23
N GLN A 70 8.49 10.05 9.38
CA GLN A 70 9.57 9.09 9.48
C GLN A 70 10.89 9.78 9.11
N PRO A 71 11.82 9.93 10.07
CA PRO A 71 13.13 10.49 9.74
C PRO A 71 13.83 9.56 8.73
N ALA A 72 14.48 10.18 7.73
CA ALA A 72 15.31 9.56 6.68
C ALA A 72 14.67 9.25 5.31
N ILE A 73 13.52 9.83 4.95
CA ILE A 73 12.79 9.41 3.75
C ILE A 73 12.76 10.39 2.57
N ALA A 74 13.13 11.66 2.76
CA ALA A 74 12.87 12.65 1.71
C ALA A 74 13.71 12.43 0.43
N VAL A 75 13.05 12.02 -0.64
CA VAL A 75 13.58 12.08 -2.01
C VAL A 75 13.15 13.38 -2.65
N THR A 76 14.12 14.10 -3.23
CA THR A 76 13.85 15.25 -4.10
C THR A 76 13.28 14.75 -5.42
N VAL A 77 12.02 15.10 -5.67
CA VAL A 77 11.26 14.71 -6.86
C VAL A 77 11.58 15.67 -8.02
N ARG A 78 11.76 15.17 -9.25
CA ARG A 78 11.84 16.00 -10.49
C ARG A 78 10.78 15.59 -11.50
N PHE A 79 9.77 16.43 -11.72
CA PHE A 79 8.59 16.07 -12.53
C PHE A 79 8.85 15.90 -14.03
N PRO A 80 8.08 15.00 -14.72
CA PRO A 80 7.31 13.88 -14.14
C PRO A 80 8.28 12.85 -13.54
N ALA A 81 8.09 12.49 -12.28
CA ALA A 81 9.07 11.69 -11.53
C ALA A 81 8.49 10.40 -10.98
N THR A 82 9.27 9.35 -11.15
CA THR A 82 9.30 8.24 -10.21
C THR A 82 9.93 8.71 -8.89
N PHE A 83 9.47 8.17 -7.77
CA PHE A 83 10.10 8.37 -6.47
C PHE A 83 10.44 7.01 -5.86
N GLN A 84 11.44 6.99 -4.99
CA GLN A 84 11.84 5.80 -4.23
C GLN A 84 12.08 6.18 -2.77
N ILE A 85 11.25 5.68 -1.87
CA ILE A 85 11.39 5.85 -0.43
C ILE A 85 12.16 4.65 0.15
N ASN A 86 13.25 4.93 0.85
CA ASN A 86 14.02 3.91 1.58
C ASN A 86 13.82 4.09 3.08
N VAL A 87 13.29 3.06 3.74
CA VAL A 87 13.04 3.05 5.19
C VAL A 87 14.16 2.27 5.88
N PHE A 88 14.90 2.91 6.77
CA PHE A 88 16.07 2.30 7.45
C PHE A 88 15.79 1.92 8.90
N GLU A 89 14.76 2.51 9.50
CA GLU A 89 14.45 2.36 10.92
C GLU A 89 12.93 2.16 11.10
N PRO A 90 12.51 1.36 12.09
CA PRO A 90 11.10 1.33 12.52
C PRO A 90 10.56 2.71 12.90
N PRO A 91 9.22 2.89 12.90
CA PRO A 91 8.59 4.08 13.48
C PRO A 91 9.04 4.31 14.92
N ALA A 92 9.31 5.57 15.26
CA ALA A 92 9.64 5.97 16.62
C ALA A 92 8.48 5.70 17.59
N GLU A 93 8.79 5.48 18.87
CA GLU A 93 7.77 5.22 19.91
C GLU A 93 6.75 6.36 20.04
N VAL A 94 7.12 7.60 19.70
CA VAL A 94 6.20 8.75 19.70
C VAL A 94 5.07 8.63 18.66
N ALA A 95 5.19 7.71 17.70
CA ALA A 95 4.12 7.35 16.78
C ALA A 95 3.13 6.33 17.36
N TRP A 96 3.07 6.16 18.69
CA TRP A 96 2.23 5.18 19.38
C TRP A 96 1.35 5.90 20.42
N ASP A 97 0.10 6.20 20.09
CA ASP A 97 -0.87 6.62 21.13
C ASP A 97 -1.20 5.45 22.06
N ASP A 98 -1.37 4.26 21.47
CA ASP A 98 -1.51 3.00 22.19
C ASP A 98 -0.24 2.14 22.02
N PRO A 99 0.62 2.03 23.06
CA PRO A 99 1.79 1.16 23.06
C PRO A 99 1.45 -0.32 22.79
N GLY A 100 0.20 -0.74 23.01
CA GLY A 100 -0.29 -2.10 22.78
C GLY A 100 -0.77 -2.39 21.36
N ALA A 101 -0.90 -1.37 20.50
CA ALA A 101 -1.44 -1.56 19.15
C ALA A 101 -0.55 -2.48 18.30
N ALA A 102 -1.19 -3.45 17.65
CA ALA A 102 -0.54 -4.58 16.97
C ALA A 102 0.27 -4.19 15.72
N TYR A 103 -0.08 -3.07 15.10
CA TYR A 103 0.57 -2.55 13.89
C TYR A 103 0.56 -1.01 13.88
N ARG A 104 1.30 -0.40 12.95
CA ARG A 104 1.29 1.05 12.68
C ARG A 104 0.94 1.33 11.25
N LEU A 105 0.10 2.35 11.03
CA LEU A 105 -0.26 2.83 9.71
C LEU A 105 0.58 4.05 9.35
N GLY A 106 1.30 3.96 8.24
CA GLY A 106 2.05 5.02 7.61
C GLY A 106 1.34 5.51 6.36
N LEU A 107 1.15 6.82 6.26
CA LEU A 107 0.64 7.50 5.07
C LEU A 107 1.82 8.01 4.27
N ILE A 108 1.79 7.88 2.93
CA ILE A 108 2.83 8.46 2.09
C ILE A 108 2.33 9.82 1.62
N LEU A 109 2.95 10.91 2.08
CA LEU A 109 2.55 12.26 1.75
C LEU A 109 3.64 12.99 0.97
N LEU A 110 3.21 13.98 0.20
CA LEU A 110 4.02 14.86 -0.62
C LEU A 110 3.84 16.29 -0.11
N TYR A 111 4.95 16.97 0.20
CA TYR A 111 4.95 18.35 0.64
C TYR A 111 6.03 19.16 -0.08
N GLU A 112 5.78 20.47 -0.18
CA GLU A 112 6.70 21.45 -0.73
C GLU A 112 7.46 22.14 0.40
N ASP A 113 8.77 21.97 0.47
CA ASP A 113 9.64 22.52 1.53
C ASP A 113 9.86 24.02 1.31
N VAL A 114 8.81 24.81 1.57
CA VAL A 114 8.75 26.26 1.25
C VAL A 114 9.78 27.04 2.06
N ASN A 115 10.07 26.60 3.27
CA ASN A 115 11.01 27.27 4.18
C ASN A 115 12.45 26.69 4.12
N GLU A 116 12.66 25.63 3.35
CA GLU A 116 13.94 24.92 3.16
C GLU A 116 14.56 24.35 4.45
N ASP A 117 13.74 24.07 5.48
CA ASP A 117 14.18 23.46 6.74
C ASP A 117 14.18 21.93 6.69
N GLY A 118 13.59 21.35 5.64
CA GLY A 118 13.52 19.92 5.43
C GLY A 118 12.66 19.20 6.46
N GLN A 119 11.66 19.86 7.04
CA GLN A 119 10.68 19.29 7.95
C GLN A 119 9.27 19.55 7.41
N PHE A 120 8.39 18.58 7.58
CA PHE A 120 7.00 18.75 7.18
C PHE A 120 6.27 19.79 8.03
N GLN A 121 5.56 20.68 7.35
CA GLN A 121 4.51 21.51 7.95
C GLN A 121 3.17 21.26 7.25
N LEU A 122 2.06 21.26 8.00
CA LEU A 122 0.76 20.94 7.42
C LEU A 122 0.35 21.88 6.27
N SER A 123 0.75 23.15 6.32
CA SER A 123 0.54 24.14 5.25
C SER A 123 1.34 23.84 3.96
N GLU A 124 2.35 23.00 4.04
CA GLU A 124 3.22 22.60 2.93
C GLU A 124 2.70 21.36 2.21
N LEU A 125 1.64 20.72 2.71
CA LEU A 125 1.03 19.56 2.05
C LEU A 125 0.61 19.92 0.62
N ARG A 126 0.98 19.06 -0.33
CA ARG A 126 0.64 19.18 -1.75
C ARG A 126 -0.04 17.94 -2.31
N GLY A 127 0.06 16.79 -1.63
CA GLY A 127 -0.44 15.54 -2.17
C GLY A 127 -0.04 14.32 -1.34
N GLY A 128 -0.35 13.14 -1.85
CA GLY A 128 -0.05 11.88 -1.18
C GLY A 128 -0.62 10.67 -1.89
N ALA A 129 -0.38 9.50 -1.32
CA ALA A 129 -0.89 8.24 -1.84
C ALA A 129 -2.40 8.15 -1.56
N ARG A 130 -3.18 7.94 -2.63
CA ARG A 130 -4.63 7.92 -2.52
C ARG A 130 -5.15 6.65 -1.86
N ASN A 131 -4.62 5.50 -2.28
CA ASN A 131 -5.11 4.17 -1.94
C ASN A 131 -3.98 3.25 -1.46
N GLN A 132 -2.89 3.82 -0.94
CA GLN A 132 -1.76 3.03 -0.46
C GLN A 132 -1.19 3.60 0.83
N GLY A 133 -0.93 2.71 1.77
CA GLY A 133 -0.25 2.98 3.02
C GLY A 133 0.86 1.96 3.26
N LEU A 134 1.58 2.18 4.36
CA LEU A 134 2.61 1.29 4.85
C LEU A 134 2.22 0.79 6.23
N LEU A 135 2.12 -0.52 6.40
CA LEU A 135 1.98 -1.12 7.72
C LEU A 135 3.36 -1.44 8.28
N TYR A 136 3.60 -1.13 9.55
CA TYR A 136 4.72 -1.67 10.31
C TYR A 136 4.22 -2.57 11.44
N LEU A 137 4.71 -3.81 11.45
CA LEU A 137 4.34 -4.83 12.43
C LEU A 137 5.59 -5.21 13.24
N PRO A 138 5.66 -4.91 14.55
CA PRO A 138 6.80 -5.32 15.38
C PRO A 138 6.88 -6.85 15.54
N ARG A 139 5.76 -7.55 15.33
CA ARG A 139 5.63 -9.01 15.40
C ARG A 139 4.64 -9.47 14.35
N ALA A 140 4.77 -10.73 13.91
CA ALA A 140 3.80 -11.33 13.01
C ALA A 140 2.41 -11.40 13.67
N LEU A 141 1.38 -11.18 12.88
CA LEU A 141 -0.02 -11.30 13.27
C LEU A 141 -0.64 -12.49 12.55
N ASP A 142 -1.48 -13.23 13.26
CA ASP A 142 -2.38 -14.19 12.63
C ASP A 142 -3.53 -13.45 11.94
N ALA A 143 -4.24 -14.18 11.08
CA ALA A 143 -5.42 -13.69 10.37
C ALA A 143 -6.42 -12.98 11.29
N ALA A 144 -6.70 -13.55 12.46
CA ALA A 144 -7.69 -13.04 13.41
C ALA A 144 -7.32 -11.69 14.06
N ARG A 145 -6.03 -11.33 14.10
CA ARG A 145 -5.55 -10.05 14.67
C ARG A 145 -5.04 -9.08 13.61
N SER A 146 -5.09 -9.48 12.34
CA SER A 146 -4.58 -8.71 11.22
C SER A 146 -5.65 -7.79 10.68
N PRO A 147 -5.33 -6.51 10.37
CA PRO A 147 -6.29 -5.59 9.74
C PRO A 147 -6.61 -5.94 8.28
N THR A 148 -6.00 -6.99 7.73
CA THR A 148 -6.24 -7.47 6.36
C THR A 148 -7.00 -8.79 6.32
N GLY A 149 -7.19 -9.43 7.48
CA GLY A 149 -7.86 -10.73 7.59
C GLY A 149 -6.96 -11.92 7.26
N SER A 150 -5.75 -11.65 6.81
CA SER A 150 -4.74 -12.68 6.55
C SER A 150 -3.57 -12.56 7.50
N ALA A 151 -2.85 -13.66 7.70
CA ALA A 151 -1.63 -13.63 8.49
C ALA A 151 -0.62 -12.65 7.86
N LEU A 152 -0.08 -11.76 8.69
CA LEU A 152 0.93 -10.77 8.27
C LEU A 152 2.26 -11.08 8.96
N ALA A 153 3.33 -11.10 8.18
CA ALA A 153 4.68 -11.23 8.74
C ALA A 153 5.10 -9.96 9.48
N ALA A 154 6.03 -10.11 10.43
CA ALA A 154 6.67 -8.97 11.07
C ALA A 154 7.44 -8.12 10.04
N GLY A 155 7.52 -6.81 10.29
CA GLY A 155 8.22 -5.85 9.44
C GLY A 155 7.27 -4.92 8.69
N PHE A 156 7.75 -4.40 7.57
CA PHE A 156 7.02 -3.45 6.73
C PHE A 156 6.21 -4.17 5.65
N GLN A 157 4.96 -3.76 5.48
CA GLN A 157 4.04 -4.29 4.46
C GLN A 157 3.40 -3.11 3.72
N SER A 158 3.58 -3.06 2.41
CA SER A 158 2.79 -2.14 1.58
C SER A 158 1.35 -2.62 1.55
N GLN A 159 0.40 -1.71 1.73
CA GLN A 159 -1.00 -2.09 1.88
C GLN A 159 -1.91 -1.16 1.11
N ARG A 160 -2.84 -1.75 0.35
CA ARG A 160 -3.90 -1.01 -0.33
C ARG A 160 -4.91 -0.53 0.72
N LEU A 161 -5.31 0.73 0.60
CA LEU A 161 -6.34 1.37 1.41
C LEU A 161 -7.64 1.54 0.61
N PRO A 162 -8.81 1.53 1.28
CA PRO A 162 -8.99 1.36 2.72
C PRO A 162 -8.74 -0.08 3.21
N LEU A 163 -8.44 -0.27 4.50
CA LEU A 163 -8.37 -1.59 5.10
C LEU A 163 -9.78 -2.08 5.43
N PRO A 164 -10.04 -3.39 5.30
CA PRO A 164 -11.26 -4.01 5.80
C PRO A 164 -11.12 -4.20 7.33
N CYS A 165 -11.43 -3.18 8.14
CA CYS A 165 -11.20 -3.29 9.58
C CYS A 165 -12.28 -4.07 10.33
N ASP A 166 -13.43 -4.31 9.69
CA ASP A 166 -14.45 -5.26 10.16
C ASP A 166 -14.47 -6.47 9.23
N LEU A 167 -13.48 -7.33 9.41
CA LEU A 167 -13.47 -8.63 8.79
C LEU A 167 -14.33 -9.56 9.63
N GLU A 168 -15.63 -9.58 9.34
CA GLU A 168 -16.23 -10.90 9.21
C GLU A 168 -15.43 -11.58 8.09
N LEU A 169 -14.47 -12.42 8.49
CA LEU A 169 -13.80 -13.35 7.59
C LEU A 169 -14.91 -14.22 7.03
N GLU A 170 -15.51 -13.80 5.91
CA GLU A 170 -16.47 -14.63 5.21
C GLU A 170 -15.75 -15.92 4.86
N ASP A 171 -16.32 -17.04 5.33
CA ASP A 171 -15.78 -18.36 5.10
C ASP A 171 -15.42 -18.51 3.62
N GLU A 172 -14.25 -19.10 3.32
CA GLU A 172 -13.91 -19.57 1.97
C GLU A 172 -15.16 -20.24 1.40
N VAL A 173 -15.72 -19.66 0.33
CA VAL A 173 -17.02 -20.14 -0.14
C VAL A 173 -16.88 -21.62 -0.47
N ALA A 174 -17.69 -22.42 0.22
CA ALA A 174 -17.60 -23.87 0.20
C ALA A 174 -17.48 -24.43 -1.22
N ALA A 175 -16.67 -25.48 -1.36
CA ALA A 175 -16.37 -26.16 -2.62
C ALA A 175 -17.62 -26.29 -3.54
N GLY A 176 -17.65 -25.47 -4.58
CA GLY A 176 -18.66 -25.44 -5.64
C GLY A 176 -18.05 -25.62 -7.04
N ASP A 177 -18.84 -25.40 -8.08
CA ASP A 177 -18.37 -25.39 -9.47
C ASP A 177 -17.60 -24.08 -9.74
N THR A 178 -16.78 -24.02 -10.79
CA THR A 178 -16.06 -22.80 -11.23
C THR A 178 -16.97 -21.68 -11.73
N CYS A 179 -18.29 -21.85 -11.60
CA CYS A 179 -19.33 -20.98 -12.16
C CYS A 179 -19.19 -20.77 -13.68
N GLY A 180 -18.37 -21.57 -14.38
CA GLY A 180 -18.06 -21.40 -15.79
C GLY A 180 -17.20 -20.17 -16.13
N VAL A 181 -16.63 -19.49 -15.13
CA VAL A 181 -15.79 -18.30 -15.30
C VAL A 181 -14.34 -18.62 -14.91
N PRO A 182 -13.37 -18.48 -15.84
CA PRO A 182 -11.96 -18.71 -15.53
C PRO A 182 -11.38 -17.48 -14.82
N LEU A 183 -11.60 -17.37 -13.51
CA LEU A 183 -11.13 -16.23 -12.71
C LEU A 183 -9.65 -15.94 -12.93
N GLY A 184 -9.33 -14.66 -13.09
CA GLY A 184 -7.96 -14.21 -13.28
C GLY A 184 -7.35 -14.49 -14.65
N ALA A 185 -8.04 -15.17 -15.56
CA ALA A 185 -7.59 -15.32 -16.93
C ALA A 185 -7.53 -13.98 -17.68
N SER A 186 -6.61 -13.89 -18.65
CA SER A 186 -6.52 -12.75 -19.56
C SER A 186 -7.75 -12.66 -20.46
N CYS A 187 -8.20 -11.44 -20.77
CA CYS A 187 -9.37 -11.22 -21.62
C CYS A 187 -9.25 -9.92 -22.40
N ARG A 188 -9.99 -9.81 -23.51
CA ARG A 188 -10.14 -8.58 -24.30
C ARG A 188 -11.57 -8.04 -24.27
N GLY A 189 -12.53 -8.87 -23.86
CA GLY A 189 -13.91 -8.49 -23.57
C GLY A 189 -14.65 -9.61 -22.85
N ASP A 190 -15.87 -9.32 -22.40
CA ASP A 190 -16.65 -10.21 -21.51
C ASP A 190 -16.87 -11.62 -22.08
N GLY A 191 -16.96 -11.74 -23.42
CA GLY A 191 -17.12 -13.03 -24.10
C GLY A 191 -15.97 -14.02 -23.88
N ASP A 192 -14.78 -13.56 -23.48
CA ASP A 192 -13.64 -14.42 -23.16
C ASP A 192 -13.77 -15.06 -21.76
N CYS A 193 -14.65 -14.52 -20.90
CA CYS A 193 -14.76 -14.90 -19.49
C CYS A 193 -15.89 -15.90 -19.20
N GLY A 194 -16.50 -16.47 -20.24
CA GLY A 194 -17.60 -17.42 -20.07
C GLY A 194 -18.92 -16.77 -19.68
N ALA A 195 -19.91 -17.59 -19.36
CA ALA A 195 -21.27 -17.11 -19.10
C ALA A 195 -21.33 -16.38 -17.73
N GLY A 196 -21.72 -15.11 -17.75
CA GLY A 196 -21.84 -14.29 -16.55
C GLY A 196 -20.52 -13.69 -16.06
N GLY A 197 -19.38 -14.03 -16.67
CA GLY A 197 -18.10 -13.38 -16.39
C GLY A 197 -18.00 -12.01 -17.04
N LEU A 198 -17.20 -11.13 -16.45
CA LEU A 198 -16.85 -9.81 -16.97
C LEU A 198 -15.35 -9.70 -17.18
N CYS A 199 -14.94 -8.97 -18.20
CA CYS A 199 -13.55 -8.65 -18.45
C CYS A 199 -13.18 -7.30 -17.83
N LEU A 200 -12.48 -7.32 -16.69
CA LEU A 200 -11.92 -6.12 -16.10
C LEU A 200 -10.68 -5.69 -16.89
N LEU A 201 -10.78 -4.57 -17.59
CA LEU A 201 -9.65 -3.89 -18.24
C LEU A 201 -9.12 -2.73 -17.40
N ARG A 202 -10.02 -2.10 -16.64
CA ARG A 202 -9.75 -0.94 -15.79
C ARG A 202 -10.85 -0.84 -14.75
N ASP A 203 -10.49 -0.49 -13.53
CA ASP A 203 -11.42 -0.02 -12.51
C ASP A 203 -11.08 1.43 -12.10
N ARG A 204 -11.68 1.91 -11.01
CA ARG A 204 -11.47 3.27 -10.51
C ARG A 204 -10.03 3.53 -10.06
N TYR A 205 -9.38 2.53 -9.50
CA TYR A 205 -8.09 2.60 -8.84
C TYR A 205 -6.97 2.09 -9.75
N SER A 206 -7.27 1.09 -10.58
CA SER A 206 -6.25 0.28 -11.22
C SER A 206 -6.51 -0.01 -12.70
N THR A 207 -5.42 -0.15 -13.45
CA THR A 207 -5.46 -0.76 -14.80
C THR A 207 -5.15 -2.25 -14.68
N TRP A 208 -5.86 -3.09 -15.42
CA TRP A 208 -5.71 -4.55 -15.37
C TRP A 208 -4.96 -5.03 -16.64
N PRO A 209 -3.63 -5.23 -16.58
CA PRO A 209 -2.82 -5.50 -17.78
C PRO A 209 -3.22 -6.80 -18.47
N GLY A 210 -3.59 -6.71 -19.76
CA GLY A 210 -4.04 -7.89 -20.51
C GLY A 210 -5.44 -8.38 -20.14
N GLY A 211 -6.20 -7.60 -19.36
CA GLY A 211 -7.53 -7.92 -18.90
C GLY A 211 -7.58 -9.02 -17.84
N TYR A 212 -8.67 -9.07 -17.09
CA TYR A 212 -8.84 -10.02 -16.00
C TYR A 212 -10.30 -10.46 -15.88
N CYS A 213 -10.54 -11.75 -16.03
CA CYS A 213 -11.88 -12.31 -15.87
C CYS A 213 -12.30 -12.32 -14.40
N VAL A 214 -13.45 -11.72 -14.12
CA VAL A 214 -14.11 -11.73 -12.81
C VAL A 214 -15.55 -12.23 -12.93
N LEU A 215 -16.14 -12.63 -11.81
CA LEU A 215 -17.55 -13.00 -11.74
C LEU A 215 -18.29 -12.01 -10.81
N PRO A 216 -19.29 -11.27 -11.28
CA PRO A 216 -20.14 -10.46 -10.40
C PRO A 216 -20.80 -11.28 -9.30
N ALA A 217 -20.90 -10.73 -8.10
CA ALA A 217 -21.63 -11.36 -7.00
C ALA A 217 -23.13 -11.44 -7.31
N GLY A 218 -23.84 -12.41 -6.73
CA GLY A 218 -25.30 -12.50 -6.82
C GLY A 218 -25.89 -13.73 -7.54
N GLY A 219 -25.12 -14.81 -7.71
CA GLY A 219 -25.73 -16.06 -8.21
C GLY A 219 -24.88 -17.32 -8.06
N CYS A 220 -23.56 -17.20 -8.18
CA CYS A 220 -22.62 -18.29 -7.97
C CYS A 220 -21.38 -17.76 -7.29
N ALA A 221 -20.79 -18.57 -6.43
CA ALA A 221 -19.55 -18.27 -5.73
C ALA A 221 -18.50 -19.28 -6.21
N PRO A 222 -17.51 -18.83 -7.00
CA PRO A 222 -16.56 -19.70 -7.66
C PRO A 222 -15.52 -20.22 -6.66
N VAL A 223 -15.12 -21.48 -6.82
CA VAL A 223 -14.04 -22.04 -6.01
C VAL A 223 -12.74 -21.27 -6.23
N GLY A 224 -12.07 -20.98 -5.12
CA GLY A 224 -10.85 -20.17 -5.12
C GLY A 224 -11.12 -18.70 -5.46
N GLY A 225 -12.38 -18.24 -5.45
CA GLY A 225 -12.73 -16.84 -5.60
C GLY A 225 -12.69 -16.10 -4.26
N VAL A 226 -12.14 -14.88 -4.26
CA VAL A 226 -12.23 -13.93 -3.15
C VAL A 226 -13.14 -12.78 -3.55
N LEU A 227 -14.16 -12.50 -2.75
CA LEU A 227 -15.10 -11.41 -3.01
C LEU A 227 -14.41 -10.06 -2.81
N GLU A 228 -14.38 -9.24 -3.84
CA GLU A 228 -14.02 -7.83 -3.77
C GLU A 228 -15.29 -7.00 -3.79
N ARG A 229 -15.50 -6.22 -2.73
CA ARG A 229 -16.58 -5.24 -2.66
C ARG A 229 -16.06 -3.89 -3.13
N THR A 230 -16.64 -3.36 -4.20
CA THR A 230 -16.26 -2.02 -4.69
C THR A 230 -17.29 -1.00 -4.25
N GLU A 231 -16.87 -0.03 -3.46
CA GLU A 231 -17.79 1.03 -3.02
C GLU A 231 -18.30 1.90 -4.18
N ALA A 232 -19.62 2.12 -4.17
CA ALA A 232 -20.36 3.02 -5.03
C ALA A 232 -20.07 4.50 -4.70
N ASN A 233 -18.99 5.06 -5.22
CA ASN A 233 -18.82 6.51 -5.20
C ASN A 233 -19.38 7.14 -6.49
N GLY A 234 -20.71 7.31 -6.53
CA GLY A 234 -21.43 7.96 -7.63
C GLY A 234 -21.71 7.07 -8.86
N GLY A 235 -21.49 5.75 -8.75
CA GLY A 235 -21.86 4.73 -9.72
C GLY A 235 -22.38 3.47 -9.01
N ALA A 236 -22.85 2.46 -9.75
CA ALA A 236 -23.26 1.19 -9.14
C ALA A 236 -22.02 0.48 -8.56
N ALA A 237 -22.01 0.23 -7.24
CA ALA A 237 -21.11 -0.73 -6.63
C ALA A 237 -21.24 -2.05 -7.37
N ALA A 238 -20.13 -2.66 -7.73
CA ALA A 238 -20.12 -3.98 -8.34
C ALA A 238 -19.22 -4.88 -7.50
N ASP A 239 -19.84 -5.71 -6.69
CA ASP A 239 -19.12 -6.76 -6.00
C ASP A 239 -18.77 -7.85 -7.03
N TYR A 240 -17.52 -8.31 -7.04
CA TYR A 240 -17.09 -9.38 -7.93
C TYR A 240 -16.06 -10.29 -7.26
N TYR A 241 -16.03 -11.55 -7.68
CA TYR A 241 -15.00 -12.50 -7.27
C TYR A 241 -13.73 -12.32 -8.11
N LEU A 242 -12.61 -12.17 -7.42
CA LEU A 242 -11.25 -12.21 -7.94
C LEU A 242 -10.64 -13.60 -7.73
N LEU A 243 -9.60 -13.96 -8.49
CA LEU A 243 -8.83 -15.17 -8.22
C LEU A 243 -8.12 -15.03 -6.87
N GLY A 244 -8.38 -15.97 -5.97
CA GLY A 244 -7.70 -16.10 -4.70
C GLY A 244 -6.29 -16.65 -4.86
N CYS A 245 -5.42 -16.38 -3.89
CA CYS A 245 -4.03 -16.83 -3.88
C CYS A 245 -3.52 -17.07 -2.46
N ASP A 246 -2.57 -17.99 -2.34
CA ASP A 246 -1.77 -18.21 -1.15
C ASP A 246 -0.40 -17.56 -1.27
N ASP A 247 0.16 -17.54 -2.48
CA ASP A 247 1.41 -16.87 -2.79
C ASP A 247 1.44 -16.29 -4.22
N ALA A 248 2.59 -15.71 -4.59
CA ALA A 248 2.73 -15.05 -5.87
C ALA A 248 2.59 -16.01 -7.07
N ASP A 249 2.92 -17.29 -6.94
CA ASP A 249 2.88 -18.25 -8.05
C ASP A 249 1.45 -18.61 -8.47
N ASP A 250 0.46 -18.38 -7.61
CA ASP A 250 -0.98 -18.48 -7.95
C ASP A 250 -1.44 -17.35 -8.89
N CYS A 251 -0.63 -16.29 -9.02
CA CYS A 251 -0.94 -15.11 -9.83
C CYS A 251 -0.13 -15.05 -11.13
N ARG A 252 -0.59 -14.21 -12.07
CA ARG A 252 0.12 -13.93 -13.33
C ARG A 252 1.27 -12.93 -13.12
N VAL A 253 2.28 -13.29 -12.32
CA VAL A 253 3.43 -12.40 -11.98
C VAL A 253 4.17 -11.89 -13.21
N GLY A 254 4.35 -12.74 -14.22
CA GLY A 254 4.96 -12.35 -15.50
C GLY A 254 4.18 -11.29 -16.29
N GLU A 255 2.91 -11.08 -15.96
CA GLU A 255 2.02 -10.08 -16.55
C GLU A 255 1.74 -8.91 -15.58
N GLY A 256 2.43 -8.87 -14.44
CA GLY A 256 2.32 -7.81 -13.45
C GLY A 256 1.22 -8.01 -12.41
N TYR A 257 0.77 -9.25 -12.17
CA TYR A 257 -0.18 -9.57 -11.10
C TYR A 257 0.50 -10.15 -9.88
N PHE A 258 0.10 -9.75 -8.68
CA PHE A 258 0.69 -10.18 -7.43
C PHE A 258 -0.38 -10.63 -6.45
N CYS A 259 0.01 -11.55 -5.57
CA CYS A 259 -0.84 -11.93 -4.46
C CYS A 259 -0.78 -10.84 -3.38
N GLU A 260 -1.89 -10.11 -3.21
CA GLU A 260 -2.02 -9.14 -2.12
C GLU A 260 -2.31 -9.86 -0.80
N ASN A 261 -2.04 -9.17 0.33
CA ASN A 261 -2.27 -9.71 1.67
C ASN A 261 -3.72 -10.19 1.89
N GLN A 262 -4.70 -9.68 1.15
CA GLN A 262 -6.09 -10.16 1.17
C GLN A 262 -6.31 -11.46 0.38
N ARG A 263 -5.24 -12.24 0.10
CA ARG A 263 -5.28 -13.54 -0.60
C ARG A 263 -5.95 -13.47 -1.96
N ARG A 264 -5.68 -12.41 -2.74
CA ARG A 264 -6.22 -12.21 -4.09
C ARG A 264 -5.16 -11.74 -5.07
N CYS A 265 -5.30 -12.17 -6.32
CA CYS A 265 -4.44 -11.74 -7.42
C CYS A 265 -4.93 -10.43 -8.01
N VAL A 266 -4.14 -9.36 -7.85
CA VAL A 266 -4.43 -8.04 -8.39
C VAL A 266 -3.23 -7.48 -9.16
N PRO A 267 -3.41 -6.47 -10.04
CA PRO A 267 -2.30 -5.79 -10.68
C PRO A 267 -1.38 -5.17 -9.62
N GLY A 268 -0.08 -5.39 -9.77
CA GLY A 268 0.94 -4.69 -9.00
C GLY A 268 1.04 -3.28 -9.54
N GLU A 269 0.51 -2.34 -8.79
CA GLU A 269 0.63 -0.94 -9.15
C GLU A 269 1.78 -0.32 -8.37
N PRO A 270 2.71 0.37 -9.06
CA PRO A 270 3.60 1.27 -8.36
C PRO A 270 2.75 2.32 -7.68
N ALA A 271 3.17 2.75 -6.50
CA ALA A 271 2.41 3.72 -5.74
C ALA A 271 2.18 4.99 -6.53
N SER A 272 0.92 5.43 -6.62
CA SER A 272 0.60 6.72 -7.22
C SER A 272 0.45 7.76 -6.12
N LEU A 273 1.36 8.75 -6.11
CA LEU A 273 1.15 9.97 -5.36
C LEU A 273 0.43 10.96 -6.27
N GLU A 274 -0.71 11.45 -5.82
CA GLU A 274 -1.44 12.50 -6.52
C GLU A 274 -1.11 13.85 -5.88
N ILE A 275 -0.69 14.81 -6.70
CA ILE A 275 -0.68 16.22 -6.29
C ILE A 275 -2.12 16.71 -6.27
N ARG A 276 -2.62 17.03 -5.08
CA ARG A 276 -3.97 17.55 -4.86
C ARG A 276 -4.03 18.49 -3.66
N PRO A 277 -4.55 19.72 -3.83
CA PRO A 277 -4.68 20.68 -2.74
C PRO A 277 -5.74 20.27 -1.69
N ASP A 278 -6.65 19.36 -2.03
CA ASP A 278 -7.72 18.86 -1.16
C ASP A 278 -7.53 17.40 -0.74
N LEU A 279 -6.28 16.92 -0.72
CA LEU A 279 -5.91 15.53 -0.44
C LEU A 279 -6.64 14.91 0.77
N ALA A 280 -6.82 15.68 1.85
CA ALA A 280 -7.51 15.21 3.05
C ALA A 280 -8.95 14.72 2.79
N ALA A 281 -9.61 15.19 1.72
CA ALA A 281 -10.96 14.77 1.33
C ALA A 281 -10.97 13.48 0.47
N VAL A 282 -9.81 12.97 0.05
CA VAL A 282 -9.71 11.85 -0.91
C VAL A 282 -8.76 10.73 -0.53
N ILE A 283 -8.02 10.86 0.56
CA ILE A 283 -7.37 9.70 1.17
C ILE A 283 -8.47 8.77 1.67
N SER A 284 -8.42 7.52 1.25
CA SER A 284 -9.33 6.49 1.76
C SER A 284 -9.22 6.40 3.29
N PRO A 285 -10.34 6.21 4.02
CA PRO A 285 -10.26 6.01 5.45
C PRO A 285 -9.36 4.80 5.77
N ALA A 286 -8.72 4.77 6.94
CA ALA A 286 -7.91 3.62 7.36
C ALA A 286 -8.76 2.35 7.33
N CYS A 287 -10.00 2.49 7.78
CA CYS A 287 -10.99 1.46 7.92
C CYS A 287 -12.26 1.88 7.18
N LEU A 288 -12.84 0.97 6.41
CA LEU A 288 -14.25 1.10 6.07
C LEU A 288 -15.07 0.66 7.29
N PRO A 289 -15.96 1.52 7.83
CA PRO A 289 -16.99 1.03 8.74
C PRO A 289 -17.82 -0.04 8.00
N PRO A 290 -18.38 -1.03 8.71
CA PRO A 290 -19.32 -1.94 8.08
C PRO A 290 -20.47 -1.07 7.61
N ASP A 291 -21.05 -1.37 6.43
CA ASP A 291 -22.19 -0.64 5.89
C ASP A 291 -23.20 -0.45 7.02
N GLY A 292 -23.18 0.76 7.60
CA GLY A 292 -24.08 1.09 8.68
C GLY A 292 -25.44 1.06 8.02
N GLU A 293 -26.32 0.21 8.54
CA GLU A 293 -27.74 0.52 8.50
C GLU A 293 -27.82 2.01 8.81
N ASP A 294 -28.16 2.81 7.78
CA ASP A 294 -28.65 4.16 7.99
C ASP A 294 -29.83 3.97 8.92
N ASP A 295 -29.57 4.07 10.23
CA ASP A 295 -30.55 4.25 11.26
C ASP A 295 -31.15 5.62 10.97
N HIS A 296 -32.03 5.63 9.97
CA HIS A 296 -33.07 6.61 9.81
C HIS A 296 -33.87 6.51 11.08
N GLY A 297 -33.37 7.18 12.13
CA GLY A 297 -34.11 7.45 13.34
C GLY A 297 -35.42 8.05 12.88
N ASP A 298 -36.47 7.25 12.98
CA ASP A 298 -37.84 7.69 12.90
C ASP A 298 -37.97 8.79 13.96
N GLU A 299 -37.90 10.05 13.50
CA GLU A 299 -38.45 11.20 14.22
C GLU A 299 -39.97 11.05 14.24
N ASP A 300 -40.46 10.04 14.95
CA ASP A 300 -41.83 9.97 15.44
C ASP A 300 -41.85 10.61 16.84
N ASP A 301 -41.87 11.95 16.86
CA ASP A 301 -42.26 12.72 18.04
C ASP A 301 -43.46 13.63 17.71
N LEU A 302 -44.63 13.12 18.11
CA LEU A 302 -45.72 13.77 18.89
C LEU A 302 -46.30 15.13 18.43
#